data_AF-A0A2P2IFF1-F1
#
_entry.id   AF-A0A2P2IFF1-F1
#
_cell.length_a   1.000
_cell.length_b   1.000
_cell.length_c   1.000
_cell.angle_alpha   90.00
_cell.angle_beta   90.00
_cell.angle_gamma   90.00
#
_symmetry.space_group_name_H-M   'P 1'
#
loop_
_entity.id
_entity.type
_entity.pdbx_description
1 polymer ?
#
loop_
_entity_poly.entity_id
_entity_poly.type
_entity_poly.pdbx_seq_one_letter_code
_entity_poly.pdbx_strand_id
1 'polypeptide(L)'
;QNGKIYCLPEGYRIEDPSLADIKQNLHPRFSISEIRDIDRKAVYSHALDGENFLPGRIGMNNLGHTSWINAIVQCLVTITPFRNFFMDLENYKSCTSLLVQSFGELTRKFFNPRNFKGQISPHVLLQMISEASNKRFKIGDVCDPIEVLIWFLNQLHTDLGGSKRRNSSIVKRTFQGTVKVRTEKEPTEDNKEKPKGDKMDTTDSSSRISFEKKPFLYLSLSLPNAPLFRGGDT
;
A
#
# COMPACT_ATOMS: atom_id res chain seq x y z
N GLN A 1 -17.99 -15.72 3.52
CA GLN A 1 -19.17 -16.11 4.33
C GLN A 1 -20.39 -15.35 3.80
N ASN A 2 -21.62 -15.86 3.97
CA ASN A 2 -22.83 -15.30 3.34
C ASN A 2 -23.65 -14.34 4.24
N GLY A 3 -23.18 -14.04 5.46
CA GLY A 3 -23.82 -13.10 6.38
C GLY A 3 -25.22 -13.50 6.85
N LYS A 4 -25.59 -14.79 6.72
CA LYS A 4 -26.87 -15.32 7.19
C LYS A 4 -26.80 -15.56 8.70
N ILE A 5 -27.91 -15.27 9.39
CA ILE A 5 -28.04 -15.39 10.84
C ILE A 5 -28.99 -16.56 11.12
N TYR A 6 -28.63 -17.39 12.10
CA TYR A 6 -29.37 -18.58 12.47
C TYR A 6 -29.56 -18.64 13.98
N CYS A 7 -30.72 -19.12 14.42
CA CYS A 7 -30.95 -19.48 15.81
C CYS A 7 -30.42 -20.90 16.06
N LEU A 8 -29.76 -21.12 17.20
CA LEU A 8 -29.28 -22.42 17.64
C LEU A 8 -29.89 -22.74 19.02
N PRO A 9 -30.25 -24.01 19.29
CA PRO A 9 -29.98 -25.22 18.51
C PRO A 9 -30.96 -25.49 17.35
N GLU A 10 -32.05 -24.73 17.22
CA GLU A 10 -33.18 -25.06 16.32
C GLU A 10 -32.84 -24.95 14.82
N GLY A 11 -31.77 -24.24 14.46
CA GLY A 11 -31.22 -24.22 13.10
C GLY A 11 -31.99 -23.37 12.07
N TYR A 12 -33.01 -22.60 12.49
CA TYR A 12 -33.77 -21.76 11.57
C TYR A 12 -33.08 -20.42 11.29
N ARG A 13 -33.33 -19.87 10.10
CA ARG A 13 -32.77 -18.58 9.67
C ARG A 13 -33.55 -17.42 10.29
N ILE A 14 -32.83 -16.43 10.81
CA ILE A 14 -33.41 -15.19 11.32
C ILE A 14 -33.31 -14.11 10.23
N GLU A 15 -34.45 -13.51 9.89
CA GLU A 15 -34.56 -12.36 8.99
C GLU A 15 -35.13 -11.17 9.75
N ASP A 16 -34.26 -10.45 10.44
CA ASP A 16 -34.63 -9.29 11.25
C ASP A 16 -33.87 -8.04 10.79
N PRO A 17 -34.56 -6.91 10.48
CA PRO A 17 -33.93 -5.64 10.15
C PRO A 17 -33.01 -5.08 11.24
N SER A 18 -33.28 -5.38 12.52
CA SER A 18 -32.45 -4.94 13.65
C SER A 18 -31.03 -5.50 13.59
N LEU A 19 -30.81 -6.60 12.87
CA LEU A 19 -29.50 -7.24 12.70
C LEU A 19 -28.76 -6.78 11.43
N ALA A 20 -29.28 -5.77 10.73
CA ALA A 20 -28.68 -5.25 9.51
C ALA A 20 -27.32 -4.60 9.76
N ASP A 21 -27.14 -3.95 10.90
CA ASP A 21 -25.89 -3.35 11.36
C ASP A 21 -24.77 -4.39 11.54
N ILE A 22 -25.07 -5.56 12.11
CA ILE A 22 -24.15 -6.69 12.25
C ILE A 22 -23.66 -7.16 10.87
N LYS A 23 -24.56 -7.29 9.90
CA LYS A 23 -24.21 -7.67 8.53
C LYS A 23 -23.32 -6.63 7.85
N GLN A 24 -23.66 -5.35 8.04
CA GLN A 24 -22.91 -4.23 7.47
C GLN A 24 -21.54 -4.05 8.12
N ASN A 25 -21.40 -4.36 9.41
CA ASN A 25 -20.10 -4.38 10.10
C ASN A 25 -19.25 -5.59 9.70
N LEU A 26 -19.87 -6.77 9.50
CA LEU A 26 -19.17 -7.98 9.08
C LEU A 26 -18.56 -7.83 7.68
N HIS A 27 -19.34 -7.34 6.72
CA HIS A 27 -18.92 -7.13 5.34
C HIS A 27 -19.40 -5.78 4.82
N PRO A 28 -18.70 -4.68 5.14
CA PRO A 28 -19.08 -3.36 4.67
C PRO A 28 -19.09 -3.33 3.14
N ARG A 29 -20.08 -2.65 2.57
CA ARG A 29 -20.27 -2.43 1.12
C ARG A 29 -20.49 -0.96 0.89
N PHE A 30 -19.91 -0.47 -0.20
CA PHE A 30 -20.05 0.92 -0.63
C PHE A 30 -20.51 0.94 -2.07
N SER A 31 -21.48 1.78 -2.36
CA SER A 31 -21.87 2.15 -3.72
C SER A 31 -20.81 3.03 -4.36
N ILE A 32 -20.79 3.06 -5.70
CA ILE A 32 -19.86 3.91 -6.47
C ILE A 32 -20.01 5.39 -6.09
N SER A 33 -21.24 5.84 -5.83
CA SER A 33 -21.52 7.20 -5.36
C SER A 33 -20.91 7.48 -3.98
N GLU A 34 -21.04 6.55 -3.03
CA GLU A 34 -20.44 6.70 -1.70
C GLU A 34 -18.92 6.75 -1.78
N ILE A 35 -18.29 5.88 -2.59
CA ILE A 35 -16.83 5.87 -2.79
C ILE A 35 -16.35 7.20 -3.40
N ARG A 36 -17.11 7.79 -4.33
CA ARG A 36 -16.76 9.07 -4.96
C ARG A 36 -16.85 10.23 -3.97
N ASP A 37 -17.84 10.21 -3.10
CA ASP A 37 -18.14 11.31 -2.18
C ASP A 37 -17.46 11.15 -0.81
N ILE A 38 -16.74 10.04 -0.57
CA ILE A 38 -16.15 9.72 0.73
C ILE A 38 -15.16 10.77 1.25
N ASP A 39 -14.44 11.43 0.34
CA ASP A 39 -13.47 12.48 0.69
C ASP A 39 -14.14 13.85 0.88
N ARG A 40 -15.42 14.00 0.51
CA ARG A 40 -16.10 15.30 0.50
C ARG A 40 -16.72 15.67 1.85
N LYS A 41 -17.05 14.68 2.69
CA LYS A 41 -17.74 14.90 3.95
C LYS A 41 -17.04 14.14 5.08
N ALA A 42 -16.53 14.89 6.05
CA ALA A 42 -16.10 14.32 7.33
C ALA A 42 -17.33 14.14 8.22
N VAL A 43 -17.86 12.92 8.28
CA VAL A 43 -19.00 12.58 9.14
C VAL A 43 -18.49 11.71 10.29
N TYR A 44 -18.66 12.19 11.51
CA TYR A 44 -18.40 11.39 12.70
C TYR A 44 -19.43 10.27 12.79
N SER A 45 -18.94 9.10 13.20
CA SER A 45 -19.72 7.90 13.47
C SER A 45 -19.63 7.54 14.94
N HIS A 46 -20.66 6.87 15.44
CA HIS A 46 -20.74 6.39 16.81
C HIS A 46 -20.47 4.89 16.86
N ALA A 47 -19.53 4.48 17.71
CA ALA A 47 -19.30 3.09 18.05
C ALA A 47 -20.34 2.62 19.10
N LEU A 48 -20.41 1.31 19.33
CA LEU A 48 -21.38 0.72 20.29
C LEU A 48 -21.04 1.05 21.75
N ASP A 49 -19.79 1.40 22.02
CA ASP A 49 -19.31 1.89 23.32
C ASP A 49 -19.60 3.39 23.54
N GLY A 50 -20.23 4.05 22.57
CA GLY A 50 -20.55 5.48 22.61
C GLY A 50 -19.39 6.38 22.17
N GLU A 51 -18.23 5.83 21.80
CA GLU A 51 -17.12 6.64 21.30
C GLU A 51 -17.39 7.17 19.90
N ASN A 52 -17.03 8.43 19.68
CA ASN A 52 -17.07 9.04 18.36
C ASN A 52 -15.79 8.70 17.61
N PHE A 53 -15.90 8.27 16.36
CA PHE A 53 -14.76 8.07 15.49
C PHE A 53 -15.04 8.63 14.09
N LEU A 54 -13.98 8.89 13.34
CA LEU A 54 -14.09 9.37 11.97
C LEU A 54 -13.67 8.23 11.01
N PRO A 55 -14.57 7.68 10.19
CA PRO A 55 -14.22 6.66 9.21
C PRO A 55 -13.09 7.14 8.29
N GLY A 56 -12.11 6.28 8.04
CA GLY A 56 -10.88 6.67 7.33
C GLY A 56 -9.83 7.38 8.18
N ARG A 57 -10.12 7.61 9.47
CA ARG A 57 -9.23 8.23 10.47
C ARG A 57 -9.31 7.49 11.81
N ILE A 58 -9.25 6.16 11.73
CA ILE A 58 -9.30 5.27 12.91
C ILE A 58 -7.96 4.58 13.18
N GLY A 59 -7.79 4.11 14.40
CA GLY A 59 -6.62 3.34 14.80
C GLY A 59 -6.65 1.89 14.31
N MET A 60 -5.49 1.24 14.32
CA MET A 60 -5.36 -0.20 14.15
C MET A 60 -4.74 -0.82 15.40
N ASN A 61 -5.23 -2.00 15.80
CA ASN A 61 -4.63 -2.72 16.91
C ASN A 61 -3.16 -3.05 16.63
N ASN A 62 -2.30 -2.86 17.63
CA ASN A 62 -0.92 -3.36 17.61
C ASN A 62 -0.92 -4.76 18.22
N LEU A 63 -0.53 -5.77 17.44
CA LEU A 63 -0.63 -7.18 17.83
C LEU A 63 0.72 -7.75 18.29
N GLY A 64 1.58 -6.89 18.87
CA GLY A 64 2.95 -7.21 19.22
C GLY A 64 3.89 -6.89 18.06
N HIS A 65 4.53 -5.71 18.12
CA HIS A 65 5.47 -5.21 17.11
C HIS A 65 4.92 -5.05 15.67
N THR A 66 3.61 -4.82 15.51
CA THR A 66 2.98 -4.67 14.18
C THR A 66 2.77 -3.22 13.75
N SER A 67 3.51 -2.27 14.31
CA SER A 67 3.40 -0.85 13.96
C SER A 67 3.78 -0.57 12.50
N TRP A 68 4.72 -1.35 11.94
CA TRP A 68 5.16 -1.25 10.54
C TRP A 68 4.01 -1.45 9.56
N ILE A 69 3.16 -2.48 9.76
CA ILE A 69 2.01 -2.70 8.87
C ILE A 69 0.94 -1.64 9.07
N ASN A 70 0.74 -1.18 10.31
CA ASN A 70 -0.26 -0.16 10.60
C ASN A 70 0.09 1.13 9.86
N ALA A 71 1.37 1.54 9.87
CA ALA A 71 1.85 2.68 9.10
C ALA A 71 1.64 2.49 7.59
N ILE A 72 2.00 1.32 7.04
CA ILE A 72 1.84 1.01 5.62
C ILE A 72 0.37 1.09 5.20
N VAL A 73 -0.53 0.44 5.94
CA VAL A 73 -1.96 0.43 5.62
C VAL A 73 -2.52 1.86 5.68
N GLN A 74 -2.23 2.62 6.74
CA GLN A 74 -2.64 4.04 6.85
C GLN A 74 -2.18 4.86 5.63
N CYS A 75 -0.93 4.71 5.21
CA CYS A 75 -0.43 5.41 4.03
C CYS A 75 -1.14 4.97 2.75
N LEU A 76 -1.34 3.67 2.54
CA LEU A 76 -1.92 3.15 1.30
C LEU A 76 -3.42 3.46 1.16
N VAL A 77 -4.19 3.33 2.24
CA VAL A 77 -5.65 3.54 2.20
C VAL A 77 -6.04 5.01 2.11
N THR A 78 -5.09 5.94 2.26
CA THR A 78 -5.34 7.37 2.02
C THR A 78 -5.15 7.78 0.56
N ILE A 79 -4.54 6.93 -0.26
CA ILE A 79 -4.29 7.22 -1.67
C ILE A 79 -5.55 6.91 -2.48
N THR A 80 -6.34 7.95 -2.79
CA THR A 80 -7.67 7.87 -3.41
C THR A 80 -7.83 6.83 -4.53
N PRO A 81 -7.01 6.80 -5.60
CA PRO A 81 -7.20 5.81 -6.66
C PRO A 81 -6.99 4.36 -6.18
N PHE A 82 -6.02 4.16 -5.28
CA PHE A 82 -5.71 2.83 -4.73
C PHE A 82 -6.80 2.39 -3.74
N ARG A 83 -7.17 3.27 -2.80
CA ARG A 83 -8.27 3.07 -1.87
C ARG A 83 -9.57 2.73 -2.59
N ASN A 84 -9.98 3.55 -3.55
CA ASN A 84 -11.26 3.38 -4.25
C ASN A 84 -11.33 2.04 -4.99
N PHE A 85 -10.21 1.58 -5.55
CA PHE A 85 -10.14 0.25 -6.16
C PHE A 85 -10.45 -0.87 -5.15
N PHE A 86 -9.88 -0.81 -3.95
CA PHE A 86 -10.08 -1.82 -2.90
C PHE A 86 -11.39 -1.65 -2.11
N MET A 87 -12.01 -0.48 -2.15
CA MET A 87 -13.34 -0.25 -1.58
C MET A 87 -14.44 -0.91 -2.39
N ASP A 88 -14.31 -0.95 -3.72
CA ASP A 88 -15.25 -1.64 -4.59
C ASP A 88 -14.80 -3.09 -4.82
N LEU A 89 -15.55 -4.05 -4.25
CA LEU A 89 -15.24 -5.47 -4.37
C LEU A 89 -15.28 -5.94 -5.82
N GLU A 90 -16.11 -5.36 -6.67
CA GLU A 90 -16.28 -5.80 -8.05
C GLU A 90 -14.96 -5.74 -8.84
N ASN A 91 -14.07 -4.81 -8.46
CA ASN A 91 -12.76 -4.64 -9.08
C ASN A 91 -11.81 -5.84 -8.91
N TYR A 92 -12.02 -6.66 -7.89
CA TYR A 92 -11.11 -7.75 -7.56
C TYR A 92 -11.81 -9.02 -7.06
N LYS A 93 -13.14 -9.11 -7.20
CA LYS A 93 -13.94 -10.28 -6.82
C LYS A 93 -13.47 -11.59 -7.47
N SER A 94 -12.91 -11.51 -8.67
CA SER A 94 -12.39 -12.64 -9.43
C SER A 94 -10.98 -13.06 -9.01
N CYS A 95 -10.29 -12.24 -8.21
CA CYS A 95 -8.96 -12.56 -7.71
C CYS A 95 -9.05 -13.59 -6.60
N THR A 96 -8.30 -14.69 -6.74
CA THR A 96 -8.24 -15.79 -5.77
C THR A 96 -7.27 -15.52 -4.62
N SER A 97 -6.42 -14.50 -4.71
CA SER A 97 -5.45 -14.17 -3.67
C SER A 97 -6.14 -13.70 -2.39
N LEU A 98 -5.93 -14.45 -1.31
CA LEU A 98 -6.42 -14.08 0.02
C LEU A 98 -5.77 -12.79 0.54
N LEU A 99 -4.56 -12.46 0.08
CA LEU A 99 -3.90 -11.19 0.40
C LEU A 99 -4.70 -10.00 -0.18
N VAL A 100 -5.06 -10.08 -1.45
CA VAL A 100 -5.88 -9.06 -2.13
C VAL A 100 -7.26 -8.96 -1.47
N GLN A 101 -7.89 -10.10 -1.19
CA GLN A 101 -9.21 -10.15 -0.55
C GLN A 101 -9.19 -9.53 0.84
N SER A 102 -8.23 -9.92 1.69
CA SER A 102 -8.09 -9.42 3.06
C SER A 102 -7.71 -7.95 3.11
N PHE A 103 -6.84 -7.47 2.21
CA PHE A 103 -6.48 -6.04 2.15
C PHE A 103 -7.69 -5.18 1.78
N GLY A 104 -8.49 -5.60 0.80
CA GLY A 104 -9.70 -4.85 0.46
C GLY A 104 -10.81 -4.96 1.50
N GLU A 105 -10.92 -6.07 2.22
CA GLU A 105 -11.80 -6.17 3.40
C GLU A 105 -11.37 -5.20 4.51
N LEU A 106 -10.07 -5.15 4.84
CA LEU A 106 -9.54 -4.21 5.81
C LEU A 106 -9.77 -2.76 5.36
N THR A 107 -9.55 -2.46 4.08
CA THR A 107 -9.80 -1.13 3.50
C THR A 107 -11.27 -0.71 3.69
N ARG A 108 -12.23 -1.60 3.39
CA ARG A 108 -13.65 -1.30 3.60
C ARG A 108 -14.02 -1.12 5.06
N LYS A 109 -13.46 -1.93 5.97
CA LYS A 109 -13.64 -1.78 7.43
C LYS A 109 -13.05 -0.46 7.93
N PHE A 110 -11.92 -0.02 7.37
CA PHE A 110 -11.27 1.23 7.72
C PHE A 110 -12.15 2.46 7.47
N PHE A 111 -13.01 2.39 6.45
CA PHE A 111 -13.94 3.45 6.07
C PHE A 111 -15.40 3.15 6.46
N ASN A 112 -15.66 2.12 7.27
CA ASN A 112 -17.02 1.74 7.65
C ASN A 112 -17.57 2.69 8.72
N PRO A 113 -18.66 3.45 8.44
CA PRO A 113 -19.29 4.33 9.41
C PRO A 113 -20.07 3.58 10.51
N ARG A 114 -20.19 2.26 10.41
CA ARG A 114 -20.95 1.41 11.34
C ARG A 114 -20.04 0.43 12.08
N ASN A 115 -18.77 0.79 12.28
CA ASN A 115 -17.88 -0.02 13.09
C ASN A 115 -18.35 -0.03 14.54
N PHE A 116 -18.28 -1.20 15.18
CA PHE A 116 -18.64 -1.33 16.58
C PHE A 116 -17.65 -0.67 17.54
N LYS A 117 -16.45 -0.34 17.07
CA LYS A 117 -15.37 0.34 17.81
C LYS A 117 -14.66 1.34 16.89
N GLY A 118 -14.08 2.40 17.47
CA GLY A 118 -13.25 3.38 16.76
C GLY A 118 -11.87 2.88 16.30
N GLN A 119 -11.68 1.56 16.17
CA GLN A 119 -10.43 0.91 15.77
C GLN A 119 -10.70 -0.42 15.07
N ILE A 120 -9.77 -0.88 14.24
CA ILE A 120 -9.86 -2.18 13.56
C ILE A 120 -8.62 -3.04 13.81
N SER A 121 -8.78 -4.36 13.75
CA SER A 121 -7.66 -5.28 13.86
C SER A 121 -7.11 -5.65 12.48
N PRO A 122 -5.79 -5.49 12.24
CA PRO A 122 -5.15 -5.93 11.00
C PRO A 122 -4.82 -7.44 10.99
N HIS A 123 -5.25 -8.20 12.01
CA HIS A 123 -4.86 -9.60 12.23
C HIS A 123 -5.00 -10.50 11.00
N VAL A 124 -6.16 -10.45 10.32
CA VAL A 124 -6.40 -11.28 9.12
C VAL A 124 -5.44 -10.92 7.99
N LEU A 125 -5.25 -9.62 7.73
CA LEU A 125 -4.30 -9.16 6.72
C LEU A 125 -2.88 -9.61 7.06
N LEU A 126 -2.47 -9.51 8.33
CA LEU A 126 -1.15 -9.95 8.79
C LEU A 126 -0.94 -11.46 8.59
N GLN A 127 -1.96 -12.28 8.85
CA GLN A 127 -1.89 -13.72 8.57
C GLN A 127 -1.67 -13.98 7.07
N MET A 128 -2.41 -13.27 6.21
CA MET A 128 -2.27 -13.42 4.75
C MET A 128 -0.92 -12.89 4.25
N ILE A 129 -0.40 -11.81 4.83
CA ILE A 129 0.94 -11.30 4.56
C ILE A 129 1.99 -12.33 4.95
N SER A 130 1.86 -12.94 6.13
CA SER A 130 2.80 -13.95 6.60
C SER A 130 2.81 -15.18 5.70
N GLU A 131 1.64 -15.64 5.26
CA GLU A 131 1.56 -16.77 4.33
C GLU A 131 2.14 -16.41 2.95
N ALA A 132 1.69 -15.31 2.34
CA ALA A 132 2.13 -14.90 1.01
C ALA A 132 3.62 -14.55 0.95
N SER A 133 4.22 -14.14 2.07
CA SER A 133 5.65 -13.83 2.18
C SER A 133 6.52 -15.03 2.55
N ASN A 134 5.96 -16.26 2.53
CA ASN A 134 6.65 -17.46 3.01
C ASN A 134 7.23 -17.28 4.42
N LYS A 135 6.42 -16.73 5.32
CA LYS A 135 6.76 -16.53 6.73
C LYS A 135 7.91 -15.53 6.96
N ARG A 136 8.22 -14.66 5.99
CA ARG A 136 9.21 -13.57 6.13
C ARG A 136 8.72 -12.44 7.02
N PHE A 137 7.44 -12.08 6.93
CA PHE A 137 6.83 -11.04 7.77
C PHE A 137 5.81 -11.68 8.71
N LYS A 138 6.05 -11.61 10.02
CA LYS A 138 5.24 -12.28 11.04
C LYS A 138 4.77 -11.32 12.13
N ILE A 139 3.73 -11.74 12.84
CA ILE A 139 3.30 -11.09 14.07
C ILE A 139 4.38 -11.35 15.13
N GLY A 140 4.76 -10.31 15.88
CA GLY A 140 5.81 -10.37 16.90
C GLY A 140 7.18 -9.84 16.43
N ASP A 141 7.45 -9.87 15.12
CA ASP A 141 8.73 -9.44 14.56
C ASP A 141 8.70 -7.94 14.18
N VAL A 142 9.79 -7.25 14.50
CA VAL A 142 10.05 -5.89 13.99
C VAL A 142 10.57 -6.02 12.55
N CYS A 143 9.90 -5.36 11.61
CA CYS A 143 10.29 -5.33 10.20
C CYS A 143 10.52 -3.90 9.73
N ASP A 144 11.38 -3.73 8.72
CA ASP A 144 11.52 -2.45 8.02
C ASP A 144 10.24 -2.17 7.18
N PRO A 145 9.49 -1.09 7.47
CA PRO A 145 8.29 -0.75 6.73
C PRO A 145 8.53 -0.55 5.22
N ILE A 146 9.71 -0.09 4.81
CA ILE A 146 10.03 0.14 3.39
C ILE A 146 10.19 -1.19 2.67
N GLU A 147 10.92 -2.13 3.25
CA GLU A 147 11.08 -3.49 2.71
C GLU A 147 9.72 -4.18 2.54
N VAL A 148 8.88 -4.10 3.57
CA VAL A 148 7.52 -4.67 3.54
C VAL A 148 6.68 -3.97 2.48
N LEU A 149 6.70 -2.64 2.39
CA LEU A 149 5.92 -1.88 1.42
C LEU A 149 6.27 -2.28 -0.02
N ILE A 150 7.57 -2.41 -0.32
CA ILE A 150 8.06 -2.81 -1.64
C ILE A 150 7.56 -4.21 -1.99
N TRP A 151 7.73 -5.16 -1.07
CA TRP A 151 7.23 -6.51 -1.27
C TRP A 151 5.71 -6.51 -1.46
N PHE A 152 4.98 -5.80 -0.60
CA PHE A 152 3.52 -5.77 -0.58
C PHE A 152 2.94 -5.22 -1.89
N LEU A 153 3.46 -4.09 -2.39
CA LEU A 153 3.03 -3.52 -3.67
C LEU A 153 3.33 -4.46 -4.85
N ASN A 154 4.49 -5.12 -4.84
CA ASN A 154 4.84 -6.09 -5.89
C ASN A 154 3.99 -7.36 -5.84
N GLN A 155 3.66 -7.84 -4.63
CA GLN A 155 2.80 -8.99 -4.45
C GLN A 155 1.38 -8.69 -4.89
N LEU A 156 0.80 -7.55 -4.47
CA LEU A 156 -0.51 -7.09 -4.95
C LEU A 156 -0.54 -6.89 -6.46
N HIS A 157 0.54 -6.35 -7.04
CA HIS A 157 0.66 -6.21 -8.50
C HIS A 157 0.54 -7.56 -9.20
N THR A 158 1.27 -8.56 -8.72
CA THR A 158 1.30 -9.92 -9.27
C THR A 158 -0.05 -10.62 -9.10
N ASP A 159 -0.60 -10.60 -7.89
CA ASP A 159 -1.85 -11.28 -7.52
C ASP A 159 -3.07 -10.72 -8.27
N LEU A 160 -3.04 -9.43 -8.64
CA LEU A 160 -4.05 -8.78 -9.47
C LEU A 160 -3.86 -9.05 -10.98
N GLY A 161 -2.96 -9.95 -11.37
CA GLY A 161 -2.70 -10.29 -12.77
C GLY A 161 -1.89 -9.21 -13.52
N GLY A 162 -1.15 -8.38 -12.79
CA GLY A 162 -0.32 -7.34 -13.37
C GLY A 162 0.76 -7.88 -14.30
N SER A 163 1.01 -7.18 -15.41
CA SER A 163 2.06 -7.51 -16.37
C SER A 163 3.15 -6.44 -16.37
N LYS A 164 4.21 -6.62 -17.17
CA LYS A 164 5.27 -5.61 -17.35
C LYS A 164 4.75 -4.29 -17.97
N ARG A 165 3.59 -4.31 -18.63
CA ARG A 165 2.99 -3.14 -19.28
C ARG A 165 2.68 -2.05 -18.26
N ARG A 166 2.77 -0.80 -18.71
CA ARG A 166 2.33 0.37 -17.92
C ARG A 166 0.83 0.25 -17.62
N ASN A 167 0.41 0.69 -16.44
CA ASN A 167 -1.00 0.69 -16.00
C ASN A 167 -1.69 -0.68 -15.97
N SER A 168 -0.94 -1.79 -16.02
CA SER A 168 -1.53 -3.14 -16.07
C SER A 168 -2.24 -3.58 -14.79
N SER A 169 -2.16 -2.79 -13.72
CA SER A 169 -2.75 -3.06 -12.40
C SER A 169 -2.99 -1.73 -11.71
N ILE A 170 -3.80 -1.73 -10.65
CA ILE A 170 -3.95 -0.52 -9.82
C ILE A 170 -2.61 -0.04 -9.25
N VAL A 171 -1.74 -0.96 -8.82
CA VAL A 171 -0.41 -0.62 -8.27
C VAL A 171 0.39 0.22 -9.26
N LYS A 172 0.58 -0.28 -10.49
CA LYS A 172 1.35 0.48 -11.50
C LYS A 172 0.66 1.77 -11.93
N ARG A 173 -0.67 1.75 -12.04
CA ARG A 173 -1.42 2.95 -12.41
C ARG A 173 -1.30 4.06 -11.36
N THR A 174 -1.19 3.70 -10.08
CA THR A 174 -1.11 4.67 -8.97
C THR A 174 0.33 5.07 -8.65
N PHE A 175 1.26 4.13 -8.61
CA PHE A 175 2.59 4.35 -8.05
C PHE A 175 3.73 4.39 -9.08
N GLN A 176 3.51 3.90 -10.32
CA GLN A 176 4.61 3.78 -11.27
C GLN A 176 4.95 5.14 -11.91
N GLY A 177 6.13 5.64 -11.59
CA GLY A 177 6.79 6.76 -12.27
C GLY A 177 7.86 6.29 -13.26
N THR A 178 8.49 7.24 -13.93
CA THR A 178 9.67 7.01 -14.77
C THR A 178 10.75 8.04 -14.44
N VAL A 179 12.00 7.58 -14.29
CA VAL A 179 13.17 8.43 -14.09
C VAL A 179 14.08 8.31 -15.29
N LYS A 180 14.64 9.44 -15.74
CA LYS A 180 15.67 9.47 -16.78
C LYS A 180 17.03 9.56 -16.09
N VAL A 181 17.82 8.50 -16.17
CA VAL A 181 19.17 8.43 -15.62
C VAL A 181 20.15 8.86 -16.70
N ARG A 182 21.01 9.83 -16.38
CA ARG A 182 22.17 10.21 -17.19
C ARG A 182 23.41 9.62 -16.52
N THR A 183 24.14 8.77 -17.22
CA THR A 183 25.39 8.21 -16.74
C THR A 183 26.53 8.82 -17.53
N GLU A 184 27.48 9.42 -16.82
CA GLU A 184 28.69 10.01 -17.38
C GLU A 184 29.88 9.20 -16.87
N LYS A 185 30.68 8.65 -17.79
CA LYS A 185 31.87 7.88 -17.43
C LYS A 185 33.06 8.84 -17.28
N GLU A 186 33.71 8.84 -16.11
CA GLU A 186 34.95 9.59 -15.93
C GLU A 186 36.12 8.92 -16.68
N PRO A 187 37.04 9.70 -17.26
CA PRO A 187 38.25 9.17 -17.86
C PRO A 187 39.19 8.60 -16.77
N THR A 188 39.53 7.32 -16.88
CA THR A 188 40.53 6.66 -16.02
C THR A 188 41.94 7.20 -16.28
N GLU A 189 42.77 7.26 -15.24
CA GLU A 189 44.15 7.79 -15.32
C GLU A 189 45.05 7.02 -16.30
N ASP A 190 44.71 5.76 -16.62
CA ASP A 190 45.40 4.93 -17.63
C ASP A 190 45.36 5.51 -19.06
N ASN A 191 44.50 6.51 -19.32
CA ASN A 191 44.42 7.19 -20.62
C ASN A 191 45.18 8.54 -20.67
N LYS A 192 45.92 8.93 -19.62
CA LYS A 192 46.67 10.21 -19.60
C LYS A 192 48.02 10.17 -20.32
N GLU A 193 48.54 9.00 -20.69
CA GLU A 193 49.88 8.87 -21.31
C GLU A 193 49.86 8.31 -22.74
N LYS A 194 49.15 8.97 -23.68
CA LYS A 194 49.54 8.91 -25.09
C LYS A 194 49.35 10.27 -25.75
N PRO A 195 50.43 11.04 -26.00
CA PRO A 195 50.33 12.17 -26.92
C PRO A 195 50.25 11.57 -28.32
N LYS A 196 49.05 11.54 -28.91
CA LYS A 196 48.89 11.37 -30.36
C LYS A 196 48.31 12.66 -30.89
N GLY A 197 49.13 13.33 -31.71
CA GLY A 197 48.89 14.66 -32.24
C GLY A 197 47.62 14.79 -33.07
N ASP A 198 47.19 16.05 -33.15
CA ASP A 198 46.36 16.66 -34.18
C ASP A 198 45.44 15.72 -34.96
N LYS A 199 44.35 15.30 -34.32
CA LYS A 199 43.05 15.21 -34.99
C LYS A 199 41.96 15.72 -34.06
N MET A 200 41.38 16.84 -34.45
CA MET A 200 40.18 17.44 -33.87
C MET A 200 39.00 16.49 -34.12
N ASP A 201 38.82 15.54 -33.20
CA ASP A 201 37.74 14.57 -33.21
C ASP A 201 36.52 15.18 -32.50
N THR A 202 35.70 15.90 -33.25
CA THR A 202 34.44 16.51 -32.77
C THR A 202 33.32 15.48 -32.54
N THR A 203 33.64 14.19 -32.60
CA THR A 203 32.68 13.07 -32.62
C THR A 203 32.60 12.28 -31.31
N ASP A 204 33.58 12.39 -30.40
CA ASP A 204 33.72 11.49 -29.24
C ASP A 204 32.98 11.95 -27.96
N SER A 205 32.28 13.09 -28.00
CA SER A 205 31.51 13.56 -26.83
C SER A 205 30.22 12.77 -26.60
N SER A 206 29.72 12.07 -27.62
CA SER A 206 28.45 11.32 -27.56
C SER A 206 28.59 9.91 -26.95
N SER A 207 29.80 9.35 -26.90
CA SER A 207 30.10 8.02 -26.36
C SER A 207 30.20 8.00 -24.82
N ARG A 208 30.39 9.18 -24.20
CA ARG A 208 30.66 9.34 -22.76
C ARG A 208 29.40 9.50 -21.90
N ILE A 209 28.30 9.93 -22.52
CA ILE A 209 27.04 10.23 -21.83
C ILE A 209 25.97 9.27 -22.34
N SER A 210 25.46 8.40 -21.47
CA SER A 210 24.31 7.54 -21.78
C SER A 210 23.06 8.00 -21.04
N PHE A 211 21.90 7.83 -21.69
CA PHE A 211 20.60 8.14 -21.11
C PHE A 211 19.74 6.88 -21.07
N GLU A 212 19.21 6.54 -19.90
CA GLU A 212 18.33 5.39 -19.70
C GLU A 212 17.04 5.83 -19.00
N LYS A 213 15.88 5.38 -19.49
CA LYS A 213 14.59 5.61 -18.80
C LYS A 213 14.24 4.37 -17.98
N LYS A 214 14.21 4.50 -16.64
CA LYS A 214 13.86 3.41 -15.72
C LYS A 214 12.50 3.66 -15.06
N PRO A 215 11.59 2.68 -15.05
CA PRO A 215 10.38 2.77 -14.24
C PRO A 215 10.73 2.58 -12.76
N PHE A 216 10.00 3.25 -11.87
CA PHE A 216 10.13 3.07 -10.42
C PHE A 216 8.75 3.04 -9.75
N LEU A 217 8.64 2.38 -8.60
CA LEU A 217 7.46 2.44 -7.71
C LEU A 217 7.70 3.34 -6.49
N TYR A 218 8.96 3.52 -6.11
CA TYR A 218 9.41 4.40 -5.04
C TYR A 218 10.77 4.98 -5.42
N LEU A 219 11.15 6.09 -4.78
CA LEU A 219 12.46 6.71 -4.93
C LEU A 219 13.20 6.60 -3.61
N SER A 220 14.35 5.93 -3.62
CA SER A 220 15.25 5.94 -2.47
C SER A 220 16.01 7.26 -2.45
N LEU A 221 15.83 8.03 -1.38
CA LEU A 221 16.54 9.27 -1.15
C LEU A 221 17.65 9.01 -0.13
N SER A 222 18.90 9.06 -0.60
CA SER A 222 20.06 8.96 0.29
C SER A 222 20.16 10.24 1.10
N LEU A 223 20.09 10.13 2.42
CA LEU A 223 20.38 11.24 3.31
C LEU A 223 21.89 11.43 3.41
N PRO A 224 22.38 12.69 3.53
CA PRO A 224 23.78 12.91 3.86
C PRO A 224 24.10 12.28 5.22
N ASN A 225 25.35 11.89 5.42
CA ASN A 225 25.81 11.41 6.71
C ASN A 225 25.52 12.45 7.79
N ALA A 226 25.08 12.00 8.97
CA ALA A 226 24.84 12.89 10.09
C ALA A 226 26.11 13.72 10.35
N PRO A 227 25.99 15.05 10.54
CA PRO A 227 27.16 15.89 10.77
C PRO A 227 27.88 15.40 12.03
N LEU A 228 29.19 15.18 11.92
CA LEU A 228 30.03 14.70 13.03
C LEU A 228 30.04 15.67 14.22
N PHE A 229 29.76 16.95 13.96
CA PHE A 229 29.69 18.00 14.96
C PHE A 229 28.29 18.60 14.98
N ARG A 230 27.72 18.78 16.18
CA ARG A 230 26.57 19.66 16.36
C ARG A 230 27.04 21.06 15.96
N GLY A 231 26.33 21.72 15.05
CA GLY A 231 26.67 23.09 14.64
C GLY A 231 26.88 23.94 15.88
N GLY A 232 28.03 24.61 15.96
CA GLY A 232 28.30 25.52 17.07
C GLY A 232 27.28 26.64 17.03
N ASP A 233 26.48 26.75 18.08
CA ASP A 233 25.66 27.93 18.33
C ASP A 233 26.61 29.13 18.45
N THR A 234 26.61 29.99 17.44
CA THR A 234 27.12 31.36 17.50
C THR A 234 25.96 32.33 17.55
#